data_AF-A0A2G4DXN7-F1
#
_entry.id   AF-A0A2G4DXN7-F1
#
_cell.length_a   1.000
_cell.length_b   1.000
_cell.length_c   1.000
_cell.angle_alpha   90.00
_cell.angle_beta   90.00
_cell.angle_gamma   90.00
#
_symmetry.space_group_name_H-M   'P 1'
#
loop_
_entity.id
_entity.type
_entity.pdbx_description
1 polymer ?
#
loop_
_entity_poly.entity_id
_entity_poly.type
_entity_poly.pdbx_seq_one_letter_code
_entity_poly.pdbx_strand_id
1 'polypeptide(L)'
;MLDDGFNVSAHWLQSPHHGSRSSSSRGFLRAVGAQGVLISRGRNNAFGHPHPLVMSRYAWSAMEVHDSAVLGAITLQLGAYEDARAERRTRRFWRD
;
A
#
# COMPACT_ATOMS: atom_id res chain seq x y z
N MET A 1 13.81 -5.06 -14.33
CA MET A 1 13.76 -3.81 -13.53
C MET A 1 14.85 -3.79 -12.46
N LEU A 2 14.84 -4.72 -11.49
CA LEU A 2 15.93 -4.81 -10.50
C LEU A 2 17.24 -5.24 -11.13
N ASP A 3 17.20 -6.26 -11.99
CA ASP A 3 18.40 -6.79 -12.66
C ASP A 3 18.98 -5.82 -13.70
N ASP A 4 18.17 -4.85 -14.16
CA ASP A 4 18.58 -3.83 -15.12
C ASP A 4 19.23 -2.60 -14.44
N GLY A 5 19.42 -2.64 -13.12
CA GLY A 5 20.02 -1.55 -12.35
C GLY A 5 19.12 -0.32 -12.18
N PHE A 6 17.83 -0.41 -12.49
CA PHE A 6 16.90 0.71 -12.32
C PHE A 6 16.72 1.04 -10.83
N ASN A 7 16.87 2.32 -10.48
CA ASN A 7 16.61 2.76 -9.12
C ASN A 7 15.10 2.75 -8.84
N VAL A 8 14.64 1.74 -8.10
CA VAL A 8 13.22 1.57 -7.71
C VAL A 8 12.87 2.18 -6.36
N SER A 9 13.80 2.92 -5.73
CA SER A 9 13.54 3.51 -4.41
C SER A 9 12.33 4.44 -4.44
N ALA A 10 11.46 4.32 -3.44
CA ALA A 10 10.26 5.14 -3.32
C ALA A 10 9.85 5.23 -1.86
N HIS A 11 9.22 6.35 -1.47
CA HIS A 11 8.67 6.50 -0.12
C HIS A 11 7.36 5.71 0.06
N TRP A 12 6.58 5.61 -1.02
CA TRP A 12 5.27 4.96 -1.07
C TRP A 12 5.26 3.83 -2.09
N LEU A 13 4.68 2.69 -1.73
CA LEU A 13 4.44 1.56 -2.61
C LEU A 13 2.94 1.39 -2.86
N GLN A 14 2.50 1.35 -4.12
CA GLN A 14 1.19 0.77 -4.44
C GLN A 14 1.31 -0.76 -4.40
N SER A 15 0.53 -1.41 -3.53
CA SER A 15 0.55 -2.87 -3.38
C SER A 15 0.25 -3.54 -4.71
N PRO A 16 1.18 -4.36 -5.25
CA PRO A 16 0.96 -5.03 -6.53
C PRO A 16 -0.19 -6.01 -6.42
N HIS A 17 -1.12 -5.92 -7.36
CA HIS A 17 -2.30 -6.77 -7.47
C HIS A 17 -3.06 -6.91 -6.14
N HIS A 18 -3.34 -5.77 -5.50
CA HIS A 18 -4.14 -5.68 -4.26
C HIS A 18 -3.56 -6.47 -3.07
N GLY A 19 -2.31 -6.95 -3.16
CA GLY A 19 -1.69 -7.83 -2.17
C GLY A 19 -1.91 -9.33 -2.43
N SER A 20 -2.00 -9.76 -3.69
CA SER A 20 -2.07 -11.19 -4.04
C SER A 20 -0.90 -12.02 -3.51
N ARG A 21 -1.11 -13.31 -3.21
CA ARG A 21 -0.14 -14.20 -2.53
C ARG A 21 1.31 -14.15 -3.07
N SER A 22 1.47 -14.05 -4.38
CA SER A 22 2.78 -14.04 -5.06
C SER A 22 3.41 -12.66 -5.17
N SER A 23 2.73 -11.58 -4.78
CA SER A 23 3.25 -10.22 -4.90
C SER A 23 4.26 -9.84 -3.81
N SER A 24 4.97 -8.74 -4.04
CA SER A 24 5.84 -8.09 -3.05
C SER A 24 6.88 -9.03 -2.45
N SER A 25 7.73 -9.64 -3.29
CA SER A 25 8.84 -10.46 -2.82
C SER A 25 9.76 -9.66 -1.88
N ARG A 26 10.43 -10.33 -0.93
CA ARG A 26 11.34 -9.66 0.02
C ARG A 26 12.47 -8.90 -0.68
N GLY A 27 12.99 -9.45 -1.79
CA GLY A 27 14.03 -8.78 -2.58
C GLY A 27 13.54 -7.45 -3.15
N PHE A 28 12.33 -7.44 -3.72
CA PHE A 28 11.71 -6.22 -4.23
C PHE A 28 11.43 -5.21 -3.11
N LEU A 29 10.86 -5.63 -1.99
CA LEU A 29 10.56 -4.72 -0.87
C LEU A 29 11.82 -4.08 -0.28
N ARG A 30 12.92 -4.82 -0.16
CA ARG A 30 14.21 -4.25 0.25
C ARG A 30 14.74 -3.23 -0.75
N ALA A 31 14.63 -3.50 -2.05
CA ALA A 31 15.13 -2.61 -3.08
C ALA A 31 14.32 -1.30 -3.16
N VAL A 32 13.00 -1.38 -2.99
CA VAL A 32 12.13 -0.19 -2.97
C VAL A 32 12.33 0.64 -1.70
N GLY A 33 12.51 -0.01 -0.55
CA GLY A 33 12.76 0.68 0.73
C GLY A 33 11.62 1.61 1.17
N ALA A 34 10.39 1.35 0.73
CA ALA A 34 9.24 2.20 1.04
C ALA A 34 8.83 2.14 2.51
N GLN A 35 8.34 3.27 3.01
CA GLN A 35 7.86 3.45 4.38
C GLN A 35 6.36 3.15 4.48
N GLY A 36 5.58 3.50 3.45
CA GLY A 36 4.15 3.23 3.39
C GLY A 36 3.76 2.36 2.20
N VAL A 37 2.72 1.54 2.37
CA VAL A 37 2.08 0.76 1.29
C VAL A 37 0.58 1.07 1.19
N LEU A 38 0.13 1.36 -0.02
CA LEU A 38 -1.27 1.56 -0.37
C LEU A 38 -1.87 0.25 -0.88
N ILE A 39 -2.92 -0.24 -0.26
CA ILE A 39 -3.67 -1.41 -0.70
C ILE A 39 -5.03 -0.92 -1.21
N SER A 40 -5.18 -0.88 -2.53
CA SER A 40 -6.48 -0.62 -3.13
C SER A 40 -7.24 -1.94 -3.21
N ARG A 41 -8.41 -2.07 -2.59
CA ARG A 41 -9.28 -3.24 -2.73
C ARG A 41 -10.72 -2.92 -2.32
N GLY A 42 -11.66 -3.78 -2.71
CA GLY A 42 -13.02 -3.76 -2.18
C GLY A 42 -13.09 -4.31 -0.75
N ARG A 43 -14.07 -3.84 0.04
CA ARG A 43 -14.31 -4.32 1.42
C ARG A 43 -14.61 -5.82 1.48
N ASN A 44 -15.39 -6.31 0.52
CA ASN A 44 -15.78 -7.72 0.39
C ASN A 44 -15.06 -8.39 -0.79
N ASN A 45 -13.76 -8.13 -0.95
CA ASN A 45 -12.98 -8.69 -2.05
C ASN A 45 -13.01 -10.24 -2.03
N ALA A 46 -13.62 -10.85 -3.05
CA ALA A 46 -13.79 -12.30 -3.15
C ALA A 46 -12.48 -13.07 -3.41
N PHE A 47 -11.41 -12.40 -3.84
CA PHE A 47 -10.11 -13.03 -4.08
C PHE A 47 -9.28 -13.24 -2.81
N GLY A 48 -9.78 -12.80 -1.64
CA GLY A 48 -9.08 -12.94 -0.36
C GLY A 48 -7.80 -12.10 -0.26
N HIS A 49 -7.79 -10.92 -0.89
CA HIS A 49 -6.67 -9.98 -0.84
C HIS A 49 -6.91 -8.85 0.19
N PRO A 50 -5.85 -8.34 0.85
CA PRO A 50 -4.46 -8.78 0.76
C PRO A 50 -4.25 -10.15 1.42
N HIS A 51 -3.43 -10.99 0.81
CA HIS A 51 -3.14 -12.32 1.33
C HIS A 51 -2.28 -12.22 2.61
N PRO A 52 -2.51 -13.05 3.65
CA PRO A 52 -1.77 -12.97 4.92
C PRO A 52 -0.24 -12.99 4.76
N LEU A 53 0.29 -13.85 3.88
CA LEU A 53 1.74 -13.88 3.59
C LEU A 53 2.30 -12.55 3.06
N VAL A 54 1.51 -11.77 2.30
CA VAL A 54 1.94 -10.45 1.83
C VAL A 54 1.93 -9.45 2.98
N MET A 55 0.90 -9.49 3.82
CA MET A 55 0.85 -8.68 5.04
C MET A 55 2.04 -8.96 5.96
N SER A 56 2.44 -10.23 6.12
CA SER A 56 3.65 -10.59 6.87
C SER A 56 4.93 -10.03 6.24
N ARG A 57 5.00 -9.90 4.90
CA ARG A 57 6.14 -9.29 4.22
C ARG A 57 6.19 -7.78 4.45
N TYR A 58 5.04 -7.08 4.40
CA TYR A 58 4.97 -5.66 4.74
C TYR A 58 5.36 -5.39 6.20
N ALA A 59 4.87 -6.21 7.12
CA ALA A 59 5.25 -6.13 8.53
C ALA A 59 6.75 -6.39 8.75
N TRP A 60 7.32 -7.39 8.07
CA TRP A 60 8.76 -7.66 8.11
C TRP A 60 9.60 -6.49 7.58
N SER A 61 9.09 -5.75 6.60
CA SER A 61 9.70 -4.54 6.06
C SER A 61 9.36 -3.26 6.85
N ALA A 62 8.69 -3.37 8.00
CA ALA A 62 8.25 -2.25 8.84
C ALA A 62 7.43 -1.17 8.10
N MET A 63 6.66 -1.58 7.10
CA MET A 63 5.85 -0.66 6.30
C MET A 63 4.53 -0.34 6.99
N GLU A 64 4.12 0.93 6.94
CA GLU A 64 2.76 1.34 7.33
C GLU A 64 1.76 0.92 6.23
N VAL A 65 0.67 0.25 6.63
CA VAL A 65 -0.35 -0.23 5.69
C VAL A 65 -1.55 0.71 5.64
N HIS A 66 -1.87 1.20 4.44
CA HIS A 66 -3.07 1.99 4.16
C HIS A 66 -4.00 1.20 3.24
N ASP A 67 -5.05 0.62 3.80
CA ASP A 67 -6.04 -0.19 3.08
C ASP A 67 -7.30 0.63 2.79
N SER A 68 -7.60 0.88 1.50
CA SER A 68 -8.75 1.73 1.11
C SER A 68 -10.10 1.14 1.50
N ALA A 69 -10.21 -0.19 1.62
CA ALA A 69 -11.44 -0.80 2.12
C ALA A 69 -11.73 -0.41 3.58
N VAL A 70 -10.67 -0.26 4.37
CA VAL A 70 -10.74 0.08 5.80
C VAL A 70 -10.77 1.60 5.99
N LEU A 71 -9.94 2.34 5.26
CA LEU A 71 -9.71 3.77 5.49
C LEU A 71 -10.53 4.70 4.59
N GLY A 72 -11.28 4.18 3.63
CA GLY A 72 -11.96 4.99 2.61
C GLY A 72 -10.98 5.43 1.51
N ALA A 73 -11.29 6.50 0.80
CA ALA A 73 -10.34 7.07 -0.14
C ALA A 73 -9.08 7.52 0.61
N ILE A 74 -7.91 7.24 0.02
CA ILE A 74 -6.60 7.60 0.55
C ILE A 74 -5.97 8.58 -0.44
N THR A 75 -5.57 9.75 0.05
CA THR A 75 -4.96 10.80 -0.75
C THR A 75 -3.53 11.02 -0.32
N LEU A 76 -2.63 11.00 -1.30
CA LEU A 76 -1.23 11.38 -1.15
C LEU A 76 -0.95 12.64 -1.97
N GLN A 77 -0.31 13.64 -1.37
CA GLN A 77 0.18 14.81 -2.08
C GLN A 77 1.70 14.70 -2.25
N LEU A 78 2.13 14.36 -3.46
CA LEU A 78 3.56 14.22 -3.77
C LEU A 78 4.26 15.59 -3.67
N GLY A 79 5.47 15.60 -3.12
CA GLY A 79 6.26 16.81 -2.88
C GLY A 79 5.88 17.61 -1.62
N ALA A 80 4.72 17.33 -1.00
CA ALA A 80 4.37 17.91 0.29
C ALA A 80 5.07 17.22 1.48
N TYR A 81 5.49 15.96 1.30
CA TYR A 81 6.12 15.14 2.35
C TYR A 81 5.27 15.05 3.64
N GLU A 82 3.95 15.10 3.49
CA GLU A 82 2.98 14.93 4.56
C GLU A 82 2.46 13.48 4.63
N ASP A 83 1.82 13.15 5.75
CA ASP A 83 1.15 11.87 5.95
C ASP A 83 -0.03 11.67 4.98
N ALA A 84 -0.35 10.40 4.70
CA ALA A 84 -1.51 10.04 3.91
C ALA A 84 -2.83 10.45 4.60
N ARG A 85 -3.72 11.09 3.84
CA ARG A 85 -5.06 11.47 4.34
C ARG A 85 -6.07 10.37 4.01
N ALA A 86 -6.92 10.02 4.97
CA ALA A 86 -7.91 8.95 4.86
C ALA A 86 -9.33 9.46 5.12
N GLU A 87 -10.22 9.28 4.15
CA GLU A 87 -11.55 9.89 4.16
C GLU A 87 -12.54 9.25 5.15
N ARG A 88 -12.31 8.02 5.62
CA ARG A 88 -13.16 7.44 6.67
C ARG A 88 -12.92 8.11 8.03
N ARG A 89 -11.81 8.83 8.22
CA ARG A 89 -11.55 9.61 9.45
C ARG A 89 -12.28 10.96 9.46
N THR A 90 -12.72 11.45 8.30
CA THR A 90 -13.51 12.67 8.17
C THR A 90 -14.99 12.39 8.50
N ARG A 91 -15.48 12.91 9.63
CA ARG A 91 -16.91 12.86 9.97
C ARG A 91 -17.68 13.60 8.87
N ARG A 92 -18.51 12.87 8.09
CA ARG A 92 -19.41 13.35 7.00
C ARG A 92 -18.80 13.37 5.59
N PHE A 93 -18.18 12.27 5.15
CA PHE A 93 -17.72 12.10 3.77
C PHE A 93 -18.85 12.14 2.72
N TRP A 94 -20.05 11.66 3.04
CA TRP A 94 -21.21 11.76 2.16
C TRP A 94 -22.05 12.98 2.52
N ARG A 95 -21.92 14.05 1.72
CA ARG A 95 -22.93 15.10 1.60
C ARG A 95 -23.15 15.34 0.11
N ASP A 96 -24.42 15.29 -0.29
CA ASP A 96 -24.92 15.64 -1.62
C ASP A 96 -24.65 17.12 -1.95
#